data_AF-A0A6G3D1S3-F1
#
_entry.id   AF-A0A6G3D1S3-F1
#
_cell.length_a   1.000
_cell.length_b   1.000
_cell.length_c   1.000
_cell.angle_alpha   90.00
_cell.angle_beta   90.00
_cell.angle_gamma   90.00
#
_symmetry.space_group_name_H-M   'P 1'
#
loop_
_entity.id
_entity.type
_entity.pdbx_description
1 polymer ?
#
loop_
_entity_poly.entity_id
_entity_poly.type
_entity_poly.pdbx_seq_one_letter_code
_entity_poly.pdbx_strand_id
1 'polypeptide(L)'
;MMEKAEADRPIGWRDSAMFAFGYRFLGRSIEDVDLNLEDLTITDDRVFVWLAEDRTHQGEEQTIILHDREDLRLVFRLRRYVNWLAEQGITTGPVWREILRSGRVASPETRATKGGGATKRGLYLRPQTVNDRVKHWFATAGLKSDGRPVSSHGLRADGATGLGTSGATDEELEAAGRWKKGSRIPREWYVRPTKNAARDLFKKVPVHDPNAQAQE
;
A
#
# COMPACT_ATOMS: atom_id res chain seq x y z
N MET A 1 7.42 8.85 -1.39
CA MET A 1 6.60 9.07 -0.17
C MET A 1 7.10 8.30 1.04
N MET A 2 7.38 6.99 0.92
CA MET A 2 7.86 6.16 2.04
C MET A 2 9.18 6.65 2.64
N GLU A 3 10.16 7.02 1.80
CA GLU A 3 11.43 7.58 2.27
C GLU A 3 11.26 8.81 3.18
N LYS A 4 10.35 9.74 2.82
CA LYS A 4 10.02 10.90 3.65
C LYS A 4 9.35 10.50 4.96
N ALA A 5 8.53 9.45 4.96
CA ALA A 5 7.91 8.92 6.16
C ALA A 5 8.95 8.28 7.09
N GLU A 6 9.90 7.52 6.55
CA GLU A 6 10.91 6.81 7.34
C GLU A 6 11.92 7.71 8.03
N ALA A 7 12.17 8.90 7.48
CA ALA A 7 13.01 9.93 8.07
C ALA A 7 12.37 10.61 9.30
N ASP A 8 11.10 10.31 9.60
CA ASP A 8 10.36 10.87 10.73
C ASP A 8 10.41 9.94 11.97
N ARG A 9 9.62 10.30 12.98
CA ARG A 9 9.31 9.57 14.21
C ARG A 9 8.43 8.31 13.96
N PRO A 10 8.10 7.50 14.98
CA PRO A 10 7.37 6.23 14.82
C PRO A 10 6.07 6.26 14.01
N ILE A 11 5.41 7.42 13.92
CA ILE A 11 4.26 7.64 13.01
C ILE A 11 4.64 7.32 11.56
N GLY A 12 5.80 7.81 11.11
CA GLY A 12 6.29 7.57 9.77
C GLY A 12 6.72 6.13 9.53
N TRP A 13 7.24 5.43 10.54
CA TRP A 13 7.56 4.00 10.43
C TRP A 13 6.29 3.18 10.21
N ARG A 14 5.25 3.41 11.02
CA ARG A 14 3.92 2.83 10.81
C ARG A 14 3.42 3.10 9.40
N ASP A 15 3.41 4.36 8.97
CA ASP A 15 2.83 4.74 7.69
C ASP A 15 3.60 4.15 6.50
N SER A 16 4.94 4.11 6.57
CA SER A 16 5.76 3.50 5.54
C SER A 16 5.50 2.00 5.41
N ALA A 17 5.39 1.29 6.53
CA ALA A 17 5.03 -0.13 6.57
C ALA A 17 3.61 -0.36 6.02
N MET A 18 2.65 0.47 6.43
CA MET A 18 1.26 0.42 5.97
C MET A 18 1.14 0.65 4.46
N PHE A 19 1.92 1.57 3.88
CA PHE A 19 1.89 1.79 2.42
C PHE A 19 2.52 0.65 1.64
N ALA A 20 3.66 0.14 2.11
CA ALA A 20 4.29 -1.04 1.51
C ALA A 20 3.35 -2.25 1.56
N PHE A 21 2.71 -2.46 2.72
CA PHE A 21 1.74 -3.52 2.92
C PHE A 21 0.54 -3.35 2.00
N GLY A 22 -0.13 -2.18 2.01
CA GLY A 22 -1.30 -1.92 1.17
C GLY A 22 -1.04 -2.07 -0.34
N TYR A 23 0.16 -1.72 -0.81
CA TYR A 23 0.57 -1.95 -2.20
C TYR A 23 0.63 -3.45 -2.56
N ARG A 24 1.20 -4.29 -1.69
CA ARG A 24 1.33 -5.74 -1.93
C ARG A 24 0.07 -6.53 -1.63
N PHE A 25 -0.60 -6.20 -0.54
CA PHE A 25 -1.80 -6.86 -0.08
C PHE A 25 -2.98 -6.65 -1.02
N LEU A 26 -2.94 -5.55 -1.79
CA LEU A 26 -3.98 -5.12 -2.70
C LEU A 26 -5.36 -5.04 -2.03
N GLY A 27 -5.47 -5.02 -0.70
CA GLY A 27 -6.75 -5.05 0.03
C GLY A 27 -7.47 -3.70 0.05
N ARG A 28 -8.69 -3.70 0.59
CA ARG A 28 -9.37 -2.44 0.97
C ARG A 28 -8.77 -1.94 2.28
N SER A 29 -8.83 -0.63 2.53
CA SER A 29 -8.28 -0.05 3.76
C SER A 29 -8.93 -0.59 5.04
N ILE A 30 -10.17 -1.08 4.98
CA ILE A 30 -10.80 -1.74 6.13
C ILE A 30 -10.16 -3.11 6.42
N GLU A 31 -9.86 -3.89 5.38
CA GLU A 31 -9.17 -5.18 5.54
C GLU A 31 -7.76 -4.97 6.09
N ASP A 32 -7.09 -3.89 5.69
CA ASP A 32 -5.76 -3.54 6.21
C ASP A 32 -5.81 -3.18 7.71
N VAL A 33 -6.69 -2.23 8.10
CA VAL A 33 -6.73 -1.75 9.49
C VAL A 33 -7.32 -2.73 10.50
N ASP A 34 -8.06 -3.75 10.06
CA ASP A 34 -8.67 -4.77 10.92
C ASP A 34 -7.74 -5.96 11.23
N LEU A 35 -6.54 -6.00 10.65
CA LEU A 35 -5.54 -7.03 10.95
C LEU A 35 -5.00 -6.94 12.38
N ASN A 36 -4.77 -8.10 12.99
CA ASN A 36 -4.03 -8.27 14.23
C ASN A 36 -2.61 -8.78 13.98
N LEU A 37 -1.73 -8.59 14.96
CA LEU A 37 -0.34 -9.07 14.89
C LEU A 37 -0.28 -10.59 14.73
N GLU A 38 -1.25 -11.29 15.31
CA GLU A 38 -1.46 -12.73 15.26
C GLU A 38 -1.82 -13.24 13.86
N ASP A 39 -2.40 -12.37 13.02
CA ASP A 39 -2.74 -12.69 11.64
C ASP A 39 -1.51 -12.65 10.72
N LEU A 40 -0.36 -12.18 11.22
CA LEU A 40 0.85 -11.98 10.45
C LEU A 40 1.97 -12.93 10.88
N THR A 41 2.56 -13.61 9.90
CA THR A 41 3.86 -14.28 10.06
C THR A 41 4.90 -13.62 9.17
N ILE A 42 5.93 -13.02 9.78
CA ILE A 42 6.96 -12.26 9.05
C ILE A 42 8.26 -13.06 8.97
N THR A 43 8.56 -13.55 7.77
CA THR A 43 9.81 -14.25 7.45
C THR A 43 10.85 -13.28 6.86
N ASP A 44 11.99 -13.79 6.40
CA ASP A 44 13.08 -12.95 5.90
C ASP A 44 12.80 -12.33 4.52
N ASP A 45 12.00 -12.98 3.69
CA ASP A 45 11.69 -12.55 2.33
C ASP A 45 10.17 -12.38 2.07
N ARG A 46 9.32 -12.74 3.04
CA ARG A 46 7.85 -12.74 2.88
C ARG A 46 7.10 -12.38 4.15
N VAL A 47 5.88 -11.88 3.96
CA VAL A 47 4.85 -11.76 5.00
C VAL A 47 3.68 -12.67 4.62
N PHE A 48 3.33 -13.58 5.51
CA PHE A 48 2.10 -14.37 5.40
C PHE A 48 1.00 -13.65 6.18
N VAL A 49 -0.15 -13.48 5.54
CA VAL A 49 -1.33 -12.84 6.12
C VAL A 49 -2.46 -13.86 6.14
N TRP A 50 -2.87 -14.28 7.33
CA TRP A 50 -4.05 -15.11 7.50
C TRP A 50 -5.28 -14.22 7.56
N LEU A 51 -6.34 -14.61 6.85
CA LEU A 51 -7.65 -13.96 6.89
C LEU A 51 -8.70 -15.03 7.16
N ALA A 52 -9.56 -14.77 8.15
CA ALA A 52 -10.71 -15.63 8.42
C ALA A 52 -11.73 -15.60 7.26
N GLU A 53 -11.98 -14.40 6.71
CA GLU A 53 -12.81 -14.17 5.53
C GLU A 53 -12.52 -12.79 4.92
N ASP A 54 -12.98 -12.56 3.70
CA ASP A 54 -13.03 -11.22 3.12
C ASP A 54 -14.40 -10.91 2.47
N ARG A 55 -14.59 -9.68 1.98
CA ARG A 55 -15.86 -9.24 1.37
C ARG A 55 -16.33 -10.14 0.21
N THR A 56 -15.41 -10.75 -0.51
CA THR A 56 -15.65 -11.57 -1.70
C THR A 56 -15.65 -13.07 -1.35
N HIS A 57 -14.97 -13.46 -0.28
CA HIS A 57 -14.78 -14.84 0.20
C HIS A 57 -15.32 -14.97 1.64
N GLN A 58 -16.65 -14.90 1.80
CA GLN A 58 -17.30 -15.00 3.11
C GLN A 58 -17.31 -16.46 3.60
N GLY A 59 -16.88 -16.69 4.83
CA GLY A 59 -16.74 -18.03 5.40
C GLY A 59 -15.62 -18.90 4.79
N GLU A 60 -14.72 -18.31 4.02
CA GLU A 60 -13.58 -18.98 3.40
C GLU A 60 -12.26 -18.42 3.94
N GLU A 61 -11.54 -19.23 4.71
CA GLU A 61 -10.22 -18.85 5.23
C GLU A 61 -9.17 -18.78 4.13
N GLN A 62 -8.26 -17.82 4.23
CA GLN A 62 -7.21 -17.60 3.23
C GLN A 62 -5.88 -17.29 3.89
N THR A 63 -4.79 -17.76 3.28
CA THR A 63 -3.42 -17.29 3.59
C THR A 63 -2.84 -16.61 2.37
N ILE A 64 -2.56 -15.32 2.49
CA ILE A 64 -2.01 -14.49 1.43
C ILE A 64 -0.51 -14.37 1.66
N ILE A 65 0.27 -14.59 0.60
CA ILE A 65 1.73 -14.52 0.64
C ILE A 65 2.18 -13.22 -0.03
N LEU A 66 2.75 -12.31 0.76
CA LEU A 66 3.30 -11.04 0.29
C LEU A 66 4.81 -11.17 0.19
N HIS A 67 5.31 -11.34 -1.03
CA HIS A 67 6.75 -11.38 -1.29
C HIS A 67 7.37 -10.00 -1.16
N ASP A 68 8.51 -9.93 -0.47
CA ASP A 68 9.28 -8.70 -0.42
C ASP A 68 9.86 -8.34 -1.79
N ARG A 69 10.18 -7.06 -1.97
CA ARG A 69 10.92 -6.54 -3.12
C ARG A 69 11.89 -5.48 -2.64
N GLU A 70 13.03 -5.37 -3.28
CA GLU A 70 14.08 -4.44 -2.88
C GLU A 70 13.62 -2.97 -2.89
N ASP A 71 12.77 -2.57 -3.83
CA ASP A 71 12.21 -1.22 -3.90
C ASP A 71 11.18 -0.95 -2.79
N LEU A 72 10.41 -1.97 -2.43
CA LEU A 72 9.31 -1.87 -1.48
C LEU A 72 9.69 -2.16 -0.03
N ARG A 73 10.75 -2.95 0.21
CA ARG A 73 11.30 -3.36 1.52
C ARG A 73 10.22 -3.60 2.59
N LEU A 74 9.16 -4.33 2.22
CA LEU A 74 8.00 -4.63 3.04
C LEU A 74 8.41 -5.29 4.36
N VAL A 75 9.22 -6.35 4.28
CA VAL A 75 9.63 -7.12 5.47
C VAL A 75 10.39 -6.22 6.43
N PHE A 76 11.38 -5.46 5.93
CA PHE A 76 12.14 -4.53 6.75
C PHE A 76 11.24 -3.50 7.45
N ARG A 77 10.35 -2.84 6.69
CA ARG A 77 9.47 -1.79 7.21
C ARG A 77 8.50 -2.34 8.26
N LEU A 78 7.91 -3.49 7.99
CA LEU A 78 6.96 -4.13 8.90
C LEU A 78 7.65 -4.65 10.16
N ARG A 79 8.81 -5.31 10.06
CA ARG A 79 9.62 -5.73 11.23
C ARG A 79 10.01 -4.54 12.09
N ARG A 80 10.51 -3.46 11.47
CA ARG A 80 10.87 -2.24 12.21
C ARG A 80 9.69 -1.71 13.03
N TYR A 81 8.51 -1.64 12.42
CA TYR A 81 7.31 -1.17 13.10
C TYR A 81 6.84 -2.11 14.20
N VAL A 82 6.78 -3.42 13.94
CA VAL A 82 6.33 -4.44 14.91
C VAL A 82 7.31 -4.57 16.08
N ASN A 83 8.61 -4.52 15.84
CA ASN A 83 9.61 -4.51 16.91
C ASN A 83 9.46 -3.27 17.79
N TRP A 84 9.20 -2.11 17.20
CA TRP A 84 8.89 -0.90 17.97
C TRP A 84 7.60 -1.05 18.79
N LEU A 85 6.56 -1.72 18.28
CA LEU A 85 5.37 -2.04 19.09
C LEU A 85 5.72 -2.95 20.27
N ALA A 86 6.56 -3.97 20.06
CA ALA A 86 7.01 -4.87 21.11
C ALA A 86 7.82 -4.14 22.19
N GLU A 87 8.66 -3.17 21.82
CA GLU A 87 9.36 -2.28 22.76
C GLU A 87 8.39 -1.43 23.61
N GLN A 88 7.18 -1.17 23.11
CA GLN A 88 6.10 -0.52 23.86
C GLN A 88 5.26 -1.52 24.68
N GLY A 89 5.63 -2.80 24.71
CA GLY A 89 4.90 -3.87 25.41
C GLY A 89 3.68 -4.39 24.65
N ILE A 90 3.59 -4.13 23.33
CA ILE A 90 2.45 -4.52 22.50
C ILE A 90 2.88 -5.65 21.58
N THR A 91 2.37 -6.86 21.84
CA THR A 91 2.68 -8.07 21.06
C THR A 91 1.44 -8.77 20.51
N THR A 92 0.24 -8.26 20.78
CA THR A 92 -1.06 -8.85 20.37
C THR A 92 -2.05 -7.76 19.94
N GLY A 93 -3.10 -8.15 19.21
CA GLY A 93 -4.16 -7.27 18.74
C GLY A 93 -3.76 -6.42 17.53
N PRO A 94 -4.42 -5.26 17.28
CA PRO A 94 -4.30 -4.54 16.02
C PRO A 94 -2.87 -4.27 15.60
N VAL A 95 -2.54 -4.56 14.33
CA VAL A 95 -1.25 -4.21 13.73
C VAL A 95 -1.12 -2.70 13.67
N TRP A 96 -2.08 -2.04 13.03
CA TRP A 96 -2.04 -0.61 12.78
C TRP A 96 -2.72 0.15 13.91
N ARG A 97 -1.93 0.95 14.62
CA ARG A 97 -2.39 1.70 15.79
C ARG A 97 -2.21 3.20 15.63
N GLU A 98 -3.03 3.95 16.35
CA GLU A 98 -2.83 5.39 16.45
C GLU A 98 -1.58 5.68 17.29
N ILE A 99 -0.74 6.59 16.79
CA ILE A 99 0.51 6.98 17.45
C ILE A 99 0.44 8.47 17.75
N LEU A 100 0.66 8.82 19.01
CA LEU A 100 0.65 10.19 19.49
C LEU A 100 1.89 10.94 19.01
N ARG A 101 1.80 12.28 18.99
CA ARG A 101 2.94 13.13 18.64
C ARG A 101 4.15 12.93 19.57
N SER A 102 3.90 12.47 20.79
CA SER A 102 4.92 12.09 21.78
C SER A 102 5.70 10.81 21.41
N GLY A 103 5.31 10.10 20.35
CA GLY A 103 5.94 8.84 19.95
C GLY A 103 5.49 7.65 20.78
N ARG A 104 4.33 7.72 21.44
CA ARG A 104 3.68 6.60 22.15
C ARG A 104 2.46 6.12 21.39
N VAL A 105 2.16 4.83 21.47
CA VAL A 105 0.87 4.31 20.99
C VAL A 105 -0.26 4.92 21.83
N ALA A 106 -1.33 5.36 21.16
CA ALA A 106 -2.51 5.89 21.84
C ALA A 106 -3.23 4.77 22.59
N SER A 107 -3.58 5.05 23.84
CA SER A 107 -4.43 4.20 24.66
C SER A 107 -5.91 4.58 24.48
N PRO A 108 -6.85 3.72 24.92
CA PRO A 108 -8.26 4.05 24.94
C PRO A 108 -8.56 5.38 25.67
N GLU A 109 -7.83 5.67 26.74
CA GLU A 109 -8.01 6.86 27.59
C GLU A 109 -7.46 8.14 26.93
N THR A 110 -6.42 8.02 26.10
CA THR A 110 -5.69 9.18 25.56
C THR A 110 -6.20 9.62 24.18
N ARG A 111 -6.77 8.72 23.35
CA ARG A 111 -7.29 9.11 22.03
C ARG A 111 -8.41 8.26 21.41
N ALA A 112 -9.06 7.35 22.13
CA ALA A 112 -10.20 6.62 21.56
C ALA A 112 -11.52 7.42 21.51
N THR A 113 -11.65 8.52 22.28
CA THR A 113 -12.95 9.21 22.47
C THR A 113 -13.05 10.64 21.94
N LYS A 114 -11.95 11.36 21.67
CA LYS A 114 -11.97 12.75 21.15
C LYS A 114 -11.26 12.90 19.81
N GLY A 115 -12.00 12.70 18.71
CA GLY A 115 -11.59 13.12 17.36
C GLY A 115 -10.29 12.50 16.81
N GLY A 116 -9.78 11.44 17.44
CA GLY A 116 -8.58 10.71 17.00
C GLY A 116 -8.87 9.74 15.84
N GLY A 117 -7.81 9.24 15.19
CA GLY A 117 -7.90 8.27 14.10
C GLY A 117 -8.37 6.86 14.52
N ALA A 118 -8.58 6.61 15.82
CA ALA A 118 -9.03 5.32 16.33
C ALA A 118 -10.55 5.12 16.20
N THR A 119 -10.98 3.88 15.94
CA THR A 119 -12.40 3.47 15.85
C THR A 119 -13.07 3.43 17.23
N LYS A 120 -14.41 3.25 17.26
CA LYS A 120 -15.14 2.94 18.52
C LYS A 120 -14.65 1.63 19.19
N ARG A 121 -13.90 0.77 18.48
CA ARG A 121 -13.22 -0.43 19.03
C ARG A 121 -11.87 -0.11 19.68
N GLY A 122 -11.59 1.18 19.94
CA GLY A 122 -10.57 1.67 20.87
C GLY A 122 -9.13 1.68 20.36
N LEU A 123 -8.70 0.61 19.70
CA LEU A 123 -7.30 0.37 19.35
C LEU A 123 -7.04 0.29 17.84
N TYR A 124 -8.04 -0.12 17.06
CA TYR A 124 -7.96 -0.21 15.59
C TYR A 124 -8.03 1.17 14.95
N LEU A 125 -7.20 1.41 13.93
CA LEU A 125 -7.33 2.61 13.10
C LEU A 125 -8.62 2.60 12.28
N ARG A 126 -9.13 3.79 11.97
CA ARG A 126 -10.19 3.96 10.99
C ARG A 126 -9.61 3.76 9.58
N PRO A 127 -10.37 3.18 8.63
CA PRO A 127 -9.95 3.13 7.23
C PRO A 127 -9.64 4.52 6.66
N GLN A 128 -10.37 5.54 7.12
CA GLN A 128 -10.14 6.94 6.78
C GLN A 128 -8.74 7.43 7.17
N THR A 129 -8.16 6.91 8.26
CA THR A 129 -6.80 7.27 8.66
C THR A 129 -5.79 6.88 7.60
N VAL A 130 -5.91 5.70 6.98
CA VAL A 130 -5.05 5.28 5.86
C VAL A 130 -5.08 6.32 4.73
N ASN A 131 -6.29 6.75 4.37
CA ASN A 131 -6.50 7.76 3.32
C ASN A 131 -5.85 9.11 3.67
N ASP A 132 -6.03 9.56 4.91
CA ASP A 132 -5.47 10.83 5.38
C ASP A 132 -3.93 10.77 5.43
N ARG A 133 -3.35 9.63 5.82
CA ARG A 133 -1.89 9.43 5.81
C ARG A 133 -1.34 9.39 4.39
N VAL A 134 -1.99 8.71 3.44
CA VAL A 134 -1.59 8.71 2.03
C VAL A 134 -1.55 10.14 1.47
N LYS A 135 -2.62 10.92 1.69
CA LYS A 135 -2.67 12.33 1.25
C LYS A 135 -1.57 13.17 1.89
N HIS A 136 -1.36 13.01 3.20
CA HIS A 136 -0.34 13.74 3.94
C HIS A 136 1.06 13.48 3.38
N TRP A 137 1.45 12.21 3.20
CA TRP A 137 2.78 11.86 2.71
C TRP A 137 2.97 12.12 1.21
N PHE A 138 1.89 12.04 0.42
CA PHE A 138 1.91 12.46 -0.98
C PHE A 138 2.26 13.95 -1.09
N ALA A 139 1.56 14.80 -0.32
CA ALA A 139 1.82 16.24 -0.30
C ALA A 139 3.20 16.58 0.29
N THR A 140 3.60 15.92 1.39
CA THR A 140 4.91 16.13 2.04
C THR A 140 6.07 15.74 1.14
N ALA A 141 5.87 14.74 0.27
CA ALA A 141 6.85 14.36 -0.74
C ALA A 141 6.87 15.28 -1.97
N GLY A 142 6.03 16.32 -2.03
CA GLY A 142 5.95 17.25 -3.15
C GLY A 142 5.40 16.62 -4.44
N LEU A 143 4.72 15.47 -4.33
CA LEU A 143 4.17 14.76 -5.48
C LEU A 143 2.95 15.50 -6.04
N LYS A 144 2.74 15.39 -7.35
CA LYS A 144 1.60 15.96 -8.06
C LYS A 144 0.80 14.83 -8.70
N SER A 145 -0.53 14.84 -8.54
CA SER A 145 -1.36 13.88 -9.25
C SER A 145 -1.60 14.33 -10.69
N ASP A 146 -1.93 13.40 -11.57
CA ASP A 146 -2.28 13.65 -12.96
C ASP A 146 -3.76 14.07 -13.12
N GLY A 147 -4.32 14.75 -12.10
CA GLY A 147 -5.73 15.10 -12.02
C GLY A 147 -6.61 14.03 -11.34
N ARG A 148 -6.08 12.83 -11.08
CA ARG A 148 -6.79 11.82 -10.28
C ARG A 148 -6.75 12.16 -8.78
N PRO A 149 -7.80 11.81 -8.01
CA PRO A 149 -7.77 11.96 -6.56
C PRO A 149 -6.70 11.09 -5.91
N VAL A 150 -5.95 11.68 -4.98
CA VAL A 150 -5.03 10.96 -4.10
C VAL A 150 -5.83 10.37 -2.94
N SER A 151 -5.84 9.04 -2.83
CA SER A 151 -6.57 8.33 -1.78
C SER A 151 -5.91 7.01 -1.40
N SER A 152 -6.34 6.39 -0.30
CA SER A 152 -5.87 5.05 0.10
C SER A 152 -6.14 3.98 -0.96
N HIS A 153 -7.23 4.14 -1.72
CA HIS A 153 -7.56 3.26 -2.85
C HIS A 153 -6.52 3.32 -3.97
N GLY A 154 -5.73 4.39 -4.00
CA GLY A 154 -4.54 4.53 -4.84
C GLY A 154 -3.51 3.44 -4.59
N LEU A 155 -3.34 2.94 -3.35
CA LEU A 155 -2.38 1.86 -3.06
C LEU A 155 -2.76 0.57 -3.79
N ARG A 156 -4.05 0.18 -3.72
CA ARG A 156 -4.59 -0.98 -4.45
C ARG A 156 -4.51 -0.78 -5.98
N ALA A 157 -4.81 0.43 -6.46
CA ALA A 157 -4.71 0.74 -7.89
C ALA A 157 -3.27 0.75 -8.40
N ASP A 158 -2.32 1.20 -7.58
CA ASP A 158 -0.91 1.27 -7.95
C ASP A 158 -0.29 -0.14 -8.02
N GLY A 159 -0.57 -1.00 -7.04
CA GLY A 159 -0.16 -2.41 -7.09
C GLY A 159 -0.78 -3.15 -8.29
N ALA A 160 -2.06 -2.93 -8.58
CA ALA A 160 -2.73 -3.48 -9.76
C ALA A 160 -2.09 -2.96 -11.06
N THR A 161 -1.78 -1.67 -11.13
CA THR A 161 -1.09 -1.06 -12.27
C THR A 161 0.29 -1.67 -12.46
N GLY A 162 1.06 -1.87 -11.38
CA GLY A 162 2.36 -2.54 -11.44
C GLY A 162 2.27 -3.95 -12.02
N LEU A 163 1.30 -4.74 -11.57
CA LEU A 163 1.05 -6.08 -12.13
C LEU A 163 0.64 -6.02 -13.60
N GLY A 164 -0.36 -5.20 -13.94
CA GLY A 164 -0.88 -5.12 -15.30
C GLY A 164 0.15 -4.60 -16.31
N THR A 165 0.98 -3.64 -15.91
CA THR A 165 2.09 -3.11 -16.76
C THR A 165 3.26 -4.07 -16.87
N SER A 166 3.42 -5.00 -15.92
CA SER A 166 4.40 -6.09 -15.99
C SER A 166 3.89 -7.31 -16.77
N GLY A 167 2.71 -7.23 -17.39
CA GLY A 167 2.16 -8.27 -18.25
C GLY A 167 1.31 -9.32 -17.55
N ALA A 168 0.92 -9.12 -16.29
CA ALA A 168 0.05 -10.08 -15.59
C ALA A 168 -1.28 -10.30 -16.33
N THR A 169 -1.73 -11.55 -16.42
CA THR A 169 -3.03 -11.91 -17.03
C THR A 169 -4.20 -11.42 -16.19
N ASP A 170 -5.43 -11.50 -16.73
CA ASP A 170 -6.63 -11.13 -15.98
C ASP A 170 -6.84 -12.05 -14.77
N GLU A 171 -6.60 -13.35 -14.93
CA GLU A 171 -6.68 -14.33 -13.86
C GLU A 171 -5.64 -14.06 -12.76
N GLU A 172 -4.42 -13.68 -13.13
CA GLU A 172 -3.36 -13.33 -12.17
C GLU A 172 -3.70 -12.06 -11.40
N LEU A 173 -4.26 -11.03 -12.08
CA LEU A 173 -4.76 -9.84 -11.39
C LEU A 173 -5.88 -10.21 -10.43
N GLU A 174 -6.89 -10.95 -10.90
CA GLU A 174 -8.03 -11.38 -10.10
C GLU A 174 -7.59 -12.11 -8.83
N ALA A 175 -6.68 -13.08 -8.97
CA ALA A 175 -6.11 -13.82 -7.86
C ALA A 175 -5.34 -12.91 -6.90
N ALA A 176 -4.43 -12.07 -7.41
CA ALA A 176 -3.57 -11.22 -6.59
C ALA A 176 -4.34 -10.24 -5.71
N GLY A 177 -5.38 -9.60 -6.24
CA GLY A 177 -6.21 -8.68 -5.45
C GLY A 177 -7.51 -9.27 -4.93
N ARG A 178 -7.71 -10.58 -5.05
CA ARG A 178 -8.92 -11.27 -4.57
C ARG A 178 -10.20 -10.65 -5.14
N TRP A 179 -10.18 -10.34 -6.43
CA TRP A 179 -11.37 -9.96 -7.17
C TRP A 179 -12.12 -11.22 -7.62
N LYS A 180 -13.43 -11.10 -7.83
CA LYS A 180 -14.25 -12.18 -8.36
C LYS A 180 -13.69 -12.67 -9.71
N LYS A 181 -13.65 -13.98 -9.91
CA LYS A 181 -13.25 -14.60 -11.18
C LYS A 181 -14.06 -14.03 -12.38
N GLY A 182 -13.37 -13.69 -13.47
CA GLY A 182 -13.94 -13.07 -14.67
C GLY A 182 -14.32 -11.59 -14.50
N SER A 183 -13.81 -10.91 -13.46
CA SER A 183 -14.09 -9.50 -13.24
C SER A 183 -13.24 -8.64 -14.16
N ARG A 184 -13.91 -7.77 -14.95
CA ARG A 184 -13.24 -6.73 -15.74
C ARG A 184 -12.68 -5.58 -14.88
N ILE A 185 -13.07 -5.52 -13.61
CA ILE A 185 -12.75 -4.42 -12.69
C ILE A 185 -11.23 -4.18 -12.54
N PRO A 186 -10.38 -5.19 -12.28
CA PRO A 186 -8.94 -4.99 -12.09
C PRO A 186 -8.31 -4.31 -13.29
N ARG A 187 -8.54 -4.85 -14.50
CA ARG A 187 -7.95 -4.36 -15.74
C ARG A 187 -8.48 -3.00 -16.15
N GLU A 188 -9.79 -2.79 -16.09
CA GLU A 188 -10.39 -1.57 -16.65
C GLU A 188 -10.36 -0.38 -15.69
N TRP A 189 -10.42 -0.64 -14.38
CA TRP A 189 -10.62 0.41 -13.38
C TRP A 189 -9.44 0.58 -12.42
N TYR A 190 -8.62 -0.45 -12.19
CA TYR A 190 -7.48 -0.36 -11.27
C TYR A 190 -6.14 -0.23 -11.99
N VAL A 191 -5.94 -0.93 -13.11
CA VAL A 191 -4.77 -0.73 -13.96
C VAL A 191 -4.88 0.63 -14.63
N ARG A 192 -4.12 1.59 -14.12
CA ARG A 192 -4.17 3.00 -14.54
C ARG A 192 -2.77 3.52 -14.90
N PRO A 193 -2.13 2.93 -15.93
CA PRO A 193 -0.85 3.44 -16.41
C PRO A 193 -0.97 4.91 -16.77
N THR A 194 0.13 5.64 -16.62
CA THR A 194 0.18 7.05 -17.03
C THR A 194 -0.24 7.16 -18.49
N LYS A 195 -1.30 7.92 -18.76
CA LYS A 195 -1.79 8.15 -20.13
C LYS A 195 -0.62 8.67 -20.97
N ASN A 196 -0.42 8.09 -22.15
CA ASN A 196 0.62 8.53 -23.09
C ASN A 196 2.06 8.38 -22.60
N ALA A 197 2.36 7.64 -21.52
CA ALA A 197 3.75 7.45 -21.08
C ALA A 197 4.66 6.83 -22.16
N ALA A 198 4.10 5.94 -22.99
CA ALA A 198 4.79 5.36 -24.13
C ALA A 198 4.63 6.17 -25.43
N ARG A 199 3.73 7.17 -25.45
CA ARG A 199 3.43 7.98 -26.64
C ARG A 199 4.43 9.12 -26.72
N ASP A 200 5.53 8.85 -27.39
CA ASP A 200 6.43 9.89 -27.86
C ASP A 200 5.96 10.39 -29.24
N LEU A 201 5.49 11.64 -29.29
CA LEU A 201 5.11 12.28 -30.56
C LEU A 201 6.33 12.52 -31.47
N PHE A 202 7.53 12.64 -30.90
CA PHE A 202 8.78 12.85 -31.63
C PHE A 202 9.34 11.60 -32.28
N LYS A 203 8.85 10.39 -31.93
CA LYS A 203 9.12 9.18 -32.74
C LYS A 203 8.71 9.32 -34.21
N LYS A 204 7.81 10.25 -34.53
CA LYS A 204 7.38 10.55 -35.90
C LYS A 204 8.30 11.54 -36.62
N VAL A 205 9.18 12.24 -35.89
CA VAL A 205 10.13 13.16 -36.48
C VAL A 205 11.29 12.33 -37.05
N PRO A 206 11.59 12.42 -38.36
CA PRO A 206 12.74 11.74 -38.93
C PRO A 206 14.02 12.18 -38.23
N VAL A 207 14.84 11.22 -37.80
CA VAL A 207 16.18 11.53 -37.30
C VAL A 207 17.06 11.79 -38.52
N HIS A 208 17.57 13.02 -38.64
CA HIS A 208 18.56 13.33 -39.67
C HIS A 208 19.84 12.54 -39.36
N ASP A 209 20.23 11.64 -40.26
CA ASP A 209 21.55 11.00 -40.20
C ASP A 209 22.57 11.95 -40.86
N PRO A 210 23.45 12.61 -40.09
CA PRO A 210 24.46 13.50 -40.65
C PRO A 210 25.48 12.78 -41.56
N ASN A 211 25.52 11.45 -41.56
CA ASN A 211 26.43 10.67 -42.41
C ASN A 211 25.80 10.25 -43.75
N ALA A 212 24.48 10.41 -43.93
CA ALA A 212 23.79 10.00 -45.15
C ALA A 212 24.07 10.92 -46.36
N GLN A 213 24.66 12.11 -46.15
CA GLN A 213 24.99 13.07 -47.20
C GLN A 213 26.44 12.98 -47.70
N ALA A 214 27.25 12.04 -47.17
CA ALA A 214 28.66 11.89 -47.55
C ALA A 214 28.89 10.84 -48.66
N GLN A 215 27.84 10.35 -49.31
CA GLN A 215 27.88 9.36 -50.38
C GLN A 215 27.17 9.86 -51.65
N GLU A 216 27.58 11.01 -52.17
CA GLU A 216 27.36 11.42 -53.57
C GLU A 216 28.63 12.02 -54.16
#